data_AF-A0A543GA51-F1
#
_entry.id   AF-A0A543GA51-F1
#
_cell.length_a   1.000
_cell.length_b   1.000
_cell.length_c   1.000
_cell.angle_alpha   90.00
_cell.angle_beta   90.00
_cell.angle_gamma   90.00
#
_symmetry.space_group_name_H-M   'P 1'
#
loop_
_entity.id
_entity.type
_entity.pdbx_description
1 polymer ?
#
loop_
_entity_poly.entity_id
_entity_poly.type
_entity_poly.pdbx_seq_one_letter_code
_entity_poly.pdbx_strand_id
1 'polypeptide(L)'
;MAGNPSPPPSDAGFEVVRRGYDQGQVDAHLRRLDAEVSILVTDRDAALAQAVQLARELDEARVRAEKLRAQVRTLASPSQSPQGTTERIRAMLRLAEDEVAEMLSRAEAEANRRTREAEAQAAQTLAAAKADADTMREEGRTDAEKLRQEMEQERAAFALELQEQRERLTAERISIEADLAARIEAAEEARARAWAESEARRKQVEEDFTIAMEQRRAESLSALAAKQAAALREAEKLRESAEAKAREVAARAEEQARERLAEAERRVEELLGVRNRMAEQLTLTRAMLDDTLGSLTVPPEQLIPAARTADEAPALPSPDPEPIAPPEPADEAEPAAAAPPGHDGAGDLTAEDSPAATAAGAPARHPSRRQRRRSRAGSTHR
;
A
#
# COMPACT_ATOMS: atom_id res chain seq x y z
N MET A 1 2.14 -75.52 66.56
CA MET A 1 2.88 -74.31 66.14
C MET A 1 4.24 -74.34 66.83
N ALA A 2 5.37 -74.33 66.15
CA ALA A 2 5.61 -74.55 64.72
C ALA A 2 6.92 -75.36 64.57
N GLY A 3 7.11 -76.04 63.45
CA GLY A 3 8.33 -76.82 63.23
C GLY A 3 9.54 -75.94 62.92
N ASN A 4 10.74 -76.44 63.22
CA ASN A 4 11.99 -75.96 62.64
C ASN A 4 12.66 -77.16 61.95
N PRO A 5 13.12 -77.05 60.69
CA PRO A 5 13.53 -78.22 59.90
C PRO A 5 14.85 -78.79 60.39
N SER A 6 15.01 -80.12 60.28
CA SER A 6 16.35 -80.71 60.25
C SER A 6 17.06 -80.21 59.00
N PRO A 7 18.35 -79.80 59.06
CA PRO A 7 19.15 -79.68 57.86
C PRO A 7 19.22 -81.05 57.16
N PRO A 8 19.33 -81.10 55.83
CA PRO A 8 19.65 -82.34 55.12
C PRO A 8 21.06 -82.81 55.50
N PRO A 9 21.35 -84.12 55.41
CA PRO A 9 22.72 -84.60 55.55
C PRO A 9 23.59 -84.00 54.44
N SER A 10 24.76 -83.48 54.80
CA SER A 10 25.81 -83.16 53.82
C SER A 10 26.53 -84.45 53.40
N ASP A 11 26.85 -84.57 52.10
CA ASP A 11 27.48 -85.76 51.51
C ASP A 11 28.88 -86.12 52.07
N ALA A 12 29.41 -85.33 53.01
CA ALA A 12 30.69 -85.56 53.70
C ALA A 12 30.59 -86.45 54.97
N GLY A 13 29.39 -86.83 55.42
CA GLY A 13 29.20 -87.98 56.31
C GLY A 13 29.59 -87.86 57.80
N PHE A 14 29.87 -86.67 58.33
CA PHE A 14 30.21 -86.47 59.75
C PHE A 14 28.99 -86.10 60.63
N GLU A 15 28.87 -86.72 61.80
CA GLU A 15 27.79 -86.45 62.77
C GLU A 15 28.00 -85.12 63.53
N VAL A 16 26.93 -84.32 63.68
CA VAL A 16 27.00 -82.96 64.24
C VAL A 16 26.62 -82.95 65.72
N VAL A 17 27.63 -82.92 66.60
CA VAL A 17 27.45 -82.90 68.06
C VAL A 17 27.54 -81.50 68.67
N ARG A 18 26.89 -81.28 69.83
CA ARG A 18 26.69 -79.96 70.48
C ARG A 18 27.96 -79.22 70.96
N ARG A 19 29.14 -79.79 70.75
CA ARG A 19 30.49 -79.21 70.92
C ARG A 19 31.46 -79.85 69.91
N GLY A 20 31.11 -79.81 68.63
CA GLY A 20 31.98 -80.28 67.53
C GLY A 20 33.03 -79.24 67.11
N TYR A 21 33.83 -79.61 66.11
CA TYR A 21 34.70 -78.69 65.38
C TYR A 21 33.89 -77.76 64.45
N ASP A 22 34.50 -76.64 64.04
CA ASP A 22 33.95 -75.74 63.04
C ASP A 22 33.88 -76.44 61.67
N GLN A 23 32.67 -76.66 61.17
CA GLN A 23 32.40 -77.32 59.89
C GLN A 23 33.10 -76.62 58.72
N GLY A 24 33.11 -75.28 58.69
CA GLY A 24 33.74 -74.53 57.61
C GLY A 24 35.26 -74.71 57.57
N GLN A 25 35.89 -74.90 58.75
CA GLN A 25 37.32 -75.19 58.86
C GLN A 25 37.63 -76.65 58.48
N VAL A 26 36.78 -77.60 58.88
CA VAL A 26 36.91 -79.02 58.48
C VAL A 26 36.75 -79.17 56.97
N ASP A 27 35.70 -78.60 56.37
CA ASP A 27 35.46 -78.62 54.93
C ASP A 27 36.60 -77.93 54.14
N ALA A 28 37.22 -76.88 54.70
CA ALA A 28 38.37 -76.22 54.09
C ALA A 28 39.67 -77.05 54.22
N HIS A 29 39.78 -77.93 55.21
CA HIS A 29 40.90 -78.86 55.34
C HIS A 29 40.71 -80.09 54.45
N LEU A 30 39.50 -80.67 54.39
CA LEU A 30 39.16 -81.78 53.50
C LEU A 30 39.38 -81.41 52.04
N ARG A 31 38.83 -80.27 51.57
CA ARG A 31 39.08 -79.78 50.19
C ARG A 31 40.56 -79.50 49.88
N ARG A 32 41.40 -79.29 50.89
CA ARG A 32 42.86 -79.19 50.71
C ARG A 32 43.49 -80.58 50.56
N LEU A 33 43.13 -81.53 51.41
CA LEU A 33 43.57 -82.92 51.32
C LEU A 33 43.12 -83.56 49.99
N ASP A 34 41.90 -83.31 49.55
CA ASP A 34 41.38 -83.78 48.25
C ASP A 34 42.20 -83.21 47.08
N ALA A 35 42.61 -81.94 47.16
CA ALA A 35 43.48 -81.31 46.16
C ALA A 35 44.90 -81.89 46.20
N GLU A 36 45.48 -82.11 47.39
CA GLU A 36 46.80 -82.74 47.56
C GLU A 36 46.81 -84.20 47.07
N VAL A 37 45.75 -84.98 47.35
CA VAL A 37 45.56 -86.34 46.83
C VAL A 37 45.37 -86.33 45.31
N SER A 38 44.61 -85.38 44.76
CA SER A 38 44.43 -85.22 43.31
C SER A 38 45.77 -84.96 42.60
N ILE A 39 46.60 -84.06 43.16
CA ILE A 39 47.95 -83.78 42.64
C ILE A 39 48.82 -85.04 42.68
N LEU A 40 48.87 -85.75 43.81
CA LEU A 40 49.64 -87.00 43.94
C LEU A 40 49.15 -88.10 42.98
N VAL A 41 47.86 -88.15 42.66
CA VAL A 41 47.32 -89.06 41.64
C VAL A 41 47.80 -88.65 40.25
N THR A 42 47.75 -87.36 39.89
CA THR A 42 48.27 -86.89 38.59
C THR A 42 49.77 -87.10 38.43
N ASP A 43 50.56 -86.89 39.48
CA ASP A 43 52.02 -87.11 39.48
C ASP A 43 52.35 -88.60 39.34
N ARG A 44 51.63 -89.48 40.06
CA ARG A 44 51.75 -90.94 39.92
C ARG A 44 51.44 -91.39 38.49
N ASP A 45 50.36 -90.88 37.91
CA ASP A 45 49.91 -91.32 36.59
C ASP A 45 50.81 -90.78 35.47
N ALA A 46 51.39 -89.58 35.64
CA ALA A 46 52.47 -89.08 34.80
C ALA A 46 53.75 -89.94 34.91
N ALA A 47 54.16 -90.33 36.12
CA ALA A 47 55.31 -91.22 36.32
C ALA A 47 55.10 -92.62 35.73
N LEU A 48 53.88 -93.17 35.82
CA LEU A 48 53.51 -94.43 35.17
C LEU A 48 53.56 -94.32 33.64
N ALA A 49 53.08 -93.21 33.06
CA ALA A 49 53.20 -92.96 31.63
C ALA A 49 54.66 -92.90 31.16
N GLN A 50 55.54 -92.21 31.91
CA GLN A 50 56.98 -92.17 31.63
C GLN A 50 57.62 -93.56 31.75
N ALA A 51 57.27 -94.36 32.76
CA ALA A 51 57.79 -95.72 32.91
C ALA A 51 57.38 -96.63 31.73
N VAL A 52 56.14 -96.51 31.24
CA VAL A 52 55.67 -97.24 30.05
C VAL A 52 56.37 -96.76 28.77
N GLN A 53 56.68 -95.47 28.64
CA GLN A 53 57.47 -94.96 27.52
C GLN A 53 58.91 -95.52 27.54
N LEU A 54 59.61 -95.41 28.68
CA LEU A 54 60.98 -95.91 28.83
C LEU A 54 61.08 -97.43 28.60
N ALA A 55 60.07 -98.21 28.99
CA ALA A 55 60.00 -99.63 28.69
C ALA A 55 59.92 -99.91 27.17
N ARG A 56 59.12 -99.13 26.43
CA ARG A 56 59.03 -99.23 24.95
C ARG A 56 60.34 -98.85 24.28
N GLU A 57 60.97 -97.76 24.70
CA GLU A 57 62.27 -97.31 24.18
C GLU A 57 63.38 -98.35 24.45
N LEU A 58 63.37 -98.99 25.62
CA LEU A 58 64.29 -100.07 25.98
C LEU A 58 64.11 -101.30 25.08
N ASP A 59 62.87 -101.75 24.85
CA ASP A 59 62.59 -102.92 24.01
C ASP A 59 62.82 -102.63 22.52
N GLU A 60 62.54 -101.43 22.04
CA GLU A 60 62.91 -100.99 20.69
C GLU A 60 64.45 -100.95 20.52
N ALA A 61 65.18 -100.44 21.52
CA ALA A 61 66.64 -100.45 21.52
C ALA A 61 67.23 -101.88 21.56
N ARG A 62 66.59 -102.81 22.29
CA ARG A 62 66.94 -104.25 22.28
C ARG A 62 66.73 -104.87 20.88
N VAL A 63 65.58 -104.62 20.25
CA VAL A 63 65.28 -105.09 18.88
C VAL A 63 66.26 -104.50 17.87
N ARG A 64 66.59 -103.20 17.98
CA ARG A 64 67.64 -102.56 17.16
C ARG A 64 69.01 -103.20 17.37
N ALA A 65 69.39 -103.50 18.61
CA ALA A 65 70.66 -104.16 18.92
C ALA A 65 70.76 -105.58 18.34
N GLU A 66 69.70 -106.39 18.44
CA GLU A 66 69.66 -107.73 17.82
C GLU A 66 69.65 -107.66 16.28
N LYS A 67 68.91 -106.73 15.68
CA LYS A 67 68.95 -106.48 14.23
C LYS A 67 70.37 -106.12 13.76
N LEU A 68 71.08 -105.26 14.49
CA LEU A 68 72.44 -104.87 14.17
C LEU A 68 73.44 -106.02 14.36
N ARG A 69 73.30 -106.82 15.44
CA ARG A 69 74.09 -108.05 15.66
C ARG A 69 73.88 -109.07 14.54
N ALA A 70 72.65 -109.24 14.06
CA ALA A 70 72.34 -110.10 12.92
C ALA A 70 72.96 -109.58 11.62
N GLN A 71 72.85 -108.27 11.34
CA GLN A 71 73.48 -107.64 10.17
C GLN A 71 75.02 -107.79 10.19
N VAL A 72 75.68 -107.55 11.33
CA VAL A 72 77.12 -107.78 11.48
C VAL A 72 77.49 -109.25 11.26
N ARG A 73 76.70 -110.21 11.78
CA ARG A 73 76.92 -111.64 11.54
C ARG A 73 76.80 -112.02 10.06
N THR A 74 75.87 -111.41 9.33
CA THR A 74 75.72 -111.62 7.88
C THR A 74 76.88 -111.00 7.09
N LEU A 75 77.30 -109.78 7.45
CA LEU A 75 78.41 -109.07 6.78
C LEU A 75 79.79 -109.69 7.07
N ALA A 76 79.98 -110.28 8.26
CA ALA A 76 81.19 -110.98 8.64
C ALA A 76 81.28 -112.42 8.08
N SER A 77 80.25 -112.90 7.36
CA SER A 77 80.26 -114.22 6.73
C SER A 77 81.05 -114.17 5.41
N PRO A 78 82.17 -114.92 5.25
CA PRO A 78 83.02 -114.84 4.07
C PRO A 78 82.37 -115.51 2.85
N SER A 79 81.69 -114.73 2.01
CA SER A 79 80.94 -115.25 0.86
C SER A 79 81.58 -114.90 -0.49
N GLN A 80 82.16 -115.89 -1.17
CA GLN A 80 82.41 -115.87 -2.63
C GLN A 80 81.37 -116.78 -3.32
N SER A 81 80.13 -116.32 -3.42
CA SER A 81 79.02 -117.06 -4.02
C SER A 81 78.13 -116.13 -4.86
N PRO A 82 77.76 -116.50 -6.10
CA PRO A 82 76.98 -115.63 -6.99
C PRO A 82 75.56 -115.36 -6.46
N GLN A 83 74.97 -116.26 -5.66
CA GLN A 83 73.68 -116.01 -4.99
C GLN A 83 73.73 -114.78 -4.06
N GLY A 84 74.84 -114.59 -3.34
CA GLY A 84 75.03 -113.43 -2.45
C GLY A 84 75.07 -112.09 -3.19
N THR A 85 75.46 -112.09 -4.46
CA THR A 85 75.37 -110.90 -5.34
C THR A 85 73.91 -110.53 -5.61
N THR A 86 73.06 -111.50 -5.93
CA THR A 86 71.61 -111.29 -6.15
C THR A 86 70.92 -110.79 -4.88
N GLU A 87 71.27 -111.32 -3.71
CA GLU A 87 70.72 -110.86 -2.43
C GLU A 87 71.17 -109.42 -2.10
N ARG A 88 72.44 -109.08 -2.37
CA ARG A 88 72.95 -107.71 -2.22
C ARG A 88 72.27 -106.72 -3.16
N ILE A 89 71.96 -107.13 -4.40
CA ILE A 89 71.18 -106.31 -5.35
C ILE A 89 69.76 -106.09 -4.83
N ARG A 90 69.08 -107.13 -4.30
CA ARG A 90 67.75 -106.98 -3.68
C ARG A 90 67.77 -106.07 -2.45
N ALA A 91 68.82 -106.13 -1.63
CA ALA A 91 69.00 -105.24 -0.48
C ALA A 91 69.26 -103.77 -0.91
N MET A 92 70.04 -103.57 -1.98
CA MET A 92 70.32 -102.24 -2.55
C MET A 92 69.07 -101.63 -3.22
N LEU A 93 68.26 -102.45 -3.91
CA LEU A 93 66.97 -102.02 -4.45
C LEU A 93 65.99 -101.61 -3.34
N ARG A 94 65.87 -102.40 -2.27
CA ARG A 94 65.06 -102.00 -1.10
C ARG A 94 65.54 -100.72 -0.44
N LEU A 95 66.85 -100.53 -0.29
CA LEU A 95 67.40 -99.29 0.23
C LEU A 95 67.07 -98.09 -0.68
N ALA A 96 67.03 -98.29 -2.00
CA ALA A 96 66.60 -97.25 -2.94
C ALA A 96 65.07 -97.02 -2.90
N GLU A 97 64.26 -98.06 -2.68
CA GLU A 97 62.81 -97.93 -2.44
C GLU A 97 62.53 -97.16 -1.13
N ASP A 98 63.26 -97.47 -0.05
CA ASP A 98 63.20 -96.78 1.24
C ASP A 98 63.64 -95.30 1.12
N GLU A 99 64.76 -95.02 0.44
CA GLU A 99 65.23 -93.64 0.20
C GLU A 99 64.27 -92.84 -0.69
N VAL A 100 63.66 -93.46 -1.71
CA VAL A 100 62.62 -92.81 -2.54
C VAL A 100 61.35 -92.54 -1.72
N ALA A 101 60.93 -93.48 -0.87
CA ALA A 101 59.81 -93.26 0.05
C ALA A 101 60.10 -92.12 1.05
N GLU A 102 61.32 -92.02 1.59
CA GLU A 102 61.69 -90.90 2.45
C GLU A 102 61.79 -89.57 1.67
N MET A 103 62.36 -89.55 0.46
CA MET A 103 62.38 -88.36 -0.40
C MET A 103 60.95 -87.86 -0.72
N LEU A 104 60.03 -88.77 -1.04
CA LEU A 104 58.62 -88.43 -1.30
C LEU A 104 57.93 -87.88 -0.03
N SER A 105 58.13 -88.53 1.12
CA SER A 105 57.60 -88.07 2.42
C SER A 105 58.14 -86.69 2.82
N ARG A 106 59.45 -86.46 2.66
CA ARG A 106 60.10 -85.15 2.87
C ARG A 106 59.53 -84.10 1.92
N ALA A 107 59.36 -84.41 0.63
CA ALA A 107 58.81 -83.51 -0.38
C ALA A 107 57.33 -83.17 -0.14
N GLU A 108 56.52 -84.14 0.28
CA GLU A 108 55.11 -83.92 0.66
C GLU A 108 55.00 -83.07 1.92
N ALA A 109 55.81 -83.33 2.95
CA ALA A 109 55.89 -82.48 4.15
C ALA A 109 56.34 -81.05 3.82
N GLU A 110 57.24 -80.88 2.85
CA GLU A 110 57.68 -79.59 2.33
C GLU A 110 56.59 -78.85 1.53
N ALA A 111 55.87 -79.57 0.66
CA ALA A 111 54.74 -79.01 -0.08
C ALA A 111 53.64 -78.56 0.87
N ASN A 112 53.23 -79.42 1.81
CA ASN A 112 52.23 -79.09 2.83
C ASN A 112 52.66 -77.92 3.73
N ARG A 113 53.96 -77.77 4.04
CA ARG A 113 54.48 -76.59 4.74
C ARG A 113 54.33 -75.31 3.90
N ARG A 114 54.79 -75.32 2.64
CA ARG A 114 54.67 -74.16 1.73
C ARG A 114 53.21 -73.77 1.48
N THR A 115 52.30 -74.73 1.34
CA THR A 115 50.85 -74.46 1.22
C THR A 115 50.32 -73.75 2.46
N ARG A 116 50.58 -74.25 3.67
CA ARG A 116 50.13 -73.62 4.93
C ARG A 116 50.74 -72.23 5.14
N GLU A 117 51.99 -72.03 4.77
CA GLU A 117 52.66 -70.72 4.82
C GLU A 117 51.99 -69.72 3.85
N ALA A 118 51.66 -70.14 2.63
CA ALA A 118 50.94 -69.33 1.65
C ALA A 118 49.48 -69.05 2.06
N GLU A 119 48.77 -70.04 2.61
CA GLU A 119 47.42 -69.90 3.17
C GLU A 119 47.40 -68.91 4.34
N ALA A 120 48.38 -68.98 5.24
CA ALA A 120 48.50 -68.04 6.35
C ALA A 120 48.78 -66.61 5.88
N GLN A 121 49.65 -66.43 4.88
CA GLN A 121 49.93 -65.11 4.27
C GLN A 121 48.70 -64.56 3.52
N ALA A 122 47.96 -65.41 2.81
CA ALA A 122 46.70 -65.03 2.16
C ALA A 122 45.62 -64.65 3.19
N ALA A 123 45.50 -65.40 4.29
CA ALA A 123 44.58 -65.07 5.38
C ALA A 123 44.96 -63.74 6.06
N GLN A 124 46.25 -63.50 6.32
CA GLN A 124 46.75 -62.26 6.93
C GLN A 124 46.52 -61.04 6.04
N THR A 125 46.82 -61.14 4.74
CA THR A 125 46.60 -60.04 3.78
C THR A 125 45.11 -59.76 3.57
N LEU A 126 44.26 -60.79 3.52
CA LEU A 126 42.80 -60.63 3.48
C LEU A 126 42.22 -60.07 4.79
N ALA A 127 42.86 -60.31 5.95
CA ALA A 127 42.45 -59.72 7.22
C ALA A 127 42.83 -58.24 7.31
N ALA A 128 44.06 -57.88 6.92
CA ALA A 128 44.51 -56.49 6.83
C ALA A 128 43.63 -55.67 5.87
N ALA A 129 43.45 -56.14 4.63
CA ALA A 129 42.63 -55.46 3.63
C ALA A 129 41.14 -55.34 4.00
N LYS A 130 40.63 -56.17 4.93
CA LYS A 130 39.30 -55.98 5.53
C LYS A 130 39.31 -54.87 6.58
N ALA A 131 40.27 -54.90 7.51
CA ALA A 131 40.42 -53.88 8.54
C ALA A 131 40.60 -52.47 7.92
N ASP A 132 41.48 -52.34 6.94
CA ASP A 132 41.71 -51.09 6.19
C ASP A 132 40.45 -50.62 5.45
N ALA A 133 39.65 -51.56 4.93
CA ALA A 133 38.40 -51.22 4.26
C ALA A 133 37.26 -50.88 5.24
N ASP A 134 37.32 -51.35 6.48
CA ASP A 134 36.37 -51.00 7.54
C ASP A 134 36.72 -49.65 8.19
N THR A 135 37.99 -49.34 8.44
CA THR A 135 38.41 -48.00 8.91
C THR A 135 38.04 -46.92 7.89
N MET A 136 38.31 -47.13 6.60
CA MET A 136 37.88 -46.19 5.54
C MET A 136 36.35 -46.01 5.47
N ARG A 137 35.55 -47.03 5.82
CA ARG A 137 34.08 -46.91 5.91
C ARG A 137 33.65 -46.12 7.14
N GLU A 138 34.34 -46.27 8.27
CA GLU A 138 34.05 -45.54 9.50
C GLU A 138 34.46 -44.07 9.40
N GLU A 139 35.68 -43.77 8.93
CA GLU A 139 36.14 -42.42 8.61
C GLU A 139 35.15 -41.72 7.66
N GLY A 140 34.86 -42.34 6.52
CA GLY A 140 33.91 -41.81 5.52
C GLY A 140 32.47 -41.66 6.03
N ARG A 141 32.03 -42.45 7.02
CA ARG A 141 30.75 -42.21 7.71
C ARG A 141 30.84 -40.97 8.58
N THR A 142 31.86 -40.84 9.44
CA THR A 142 31.99 -39.69 10.34
C THR A 142 32.16 -38.37 9.59
N ASP A 143 32.89 -38.35 8.47
CA ASP A 143 33.04 -37.14 7.65
C ASP A 143 31.76 -36.80 6.89
N ALA A 144 31.02 -37.80 6.40
CA ALA A 144 29.69 -37.57 5.84
C ALA A 144 28.67 -37.12 6.89
N GLU A 145 28.84 -37.47 8.17
CA GLU A 145 28.03 -36.98 9.30
C GLU A 145 28.37 -35.55 9.68
N LYS A 146 29.66 -35.20 9.81
CA LYS A 146 30.13 -33.83 10.01
C LYS A 146 29.59 -32.91 8.92
N LEU A 147 29.77 -33.29 7.65
CA LEU A 147 29.29 -32.50 6.52
C LEU A 147 27.75 -32.35 6.50
N ARG A 148 26.99 -33.37 6.94
CA ARG A 148 25.53 -33.23 7.11
C ARG A 148 25.20 -32.20 8.20
N GLN A 149 25.85 -32.29 9.37
CA GLN A 149 25.62 -31.36 10.48
C GLN A 149 26.04 -29.92 10.14
N GLU A 150 27.16 -29.73 9.43
CA GLU A 150 27.61 -28.43 8.91
C GLU A 150 26.57 -27.84 7.95
N MET A 151 26.15 -28.60 6.94
CA MET A 151 25.12 -28.15 5.98
C MET A 151 23.76 -27.90 6.64
N GLU A 152 23.41 -28.63 7.71
CA GLU A 152 22.18 -28.39 8.50
C GLU A 152 22.29 -27.11 9.35
N GLN A 153 23.46 -26.84 9.95
CA GLN A 153 23.73 -25.60 10.67
C GLN A 153 23.72 -24.39 9.74
N GLU A 154 24.37 -24.46 8.58
CA GLU A 154 24.34 -23.40 7.57
C GLU A 154 22.91 -23.12 7.09
N ARG A 155 22.10 -24.17 6.85
CA ARG A 155 20.69 -24.02 6.47
C ARG A 155 19.85 -23.41 7.58
N ALA A 156 20.08 -23.78 8.84
CA ALA A 156 19.36 -23.22 9.98
C ALA A 156 19.71 -21.73 10.19
N ALA A 157 21.00 -21.37 10.11
CA ALA A 157 21.46 -19.99 10.18
C ALA A 157 20.88 -19.14 9.03
N PHE A 158 20.97 -19.62 7.78
CA PHE A 158 20.40 -18.93 6.63
C PHE A 158 18.87 -18.79 6.69
N ALA A 159 18.16 -19.79 7.24
CA ALA A 159 16.72 -19.70 7.47
C ALA A 159 16.36 -18.63 8.51
N LEU A 160 17.15 -18.51 9.59
CA LEU A 160 17.00 -17.47 10.60
C LEU A 160 17.30 -16.08 10.01
N GLU A 161 18.40 -15.91 9.28
CA GLU A 161 18.73 -14.65 8.58
C GLU A 161 17.62 -14.22 7.62
N LEU A 162 17.05 -15.18 6.85
CA LEU A 162 15.95 -14.92 5.94
C LEU A 162 14.65 -14.57 6.67
N GLN A 163 14.41 -15.15 7.86
CA GLN A 163 13.28 -14.77 8.72
C GLN A 163 13.47 -13.35 9.26
N GLU A 164 14.63 -13.03 9.85
CA GLU A 164 14.91 -11.68 10.34
C GLU A 164 14.81 -10.62 9.24
N GLN A 165 15.33 -10.90 8.04
CA GLN A 165 15.21 -9.99 6.89
C GLN A 165 13.74 -9.76 6.49
N ARG A 166 12.91 -10.81 6.50
CA ARG A 166 11.47 -10.69 6.24
C ARG A 166 10.76 -9.89 7.31
N GLU A 167 11.04 -10.15 8.59
CA GLU A 167 10.43 -9.45 9.72
C GLU A 167 10.78 -7.95 9.70
N ARG A 168 12.06 -7.61 9.48
CA ARG A 168 12.52 -6.22 9.28
C ARG A 168 11.78 -5.54 8.11
N LEU A 169 11.74 -6.18 6.93
CA LEU A 169 11.03 -5.64 5.77
C LEU A 169 9.51 -5.49 6.00
N THR A 170 8.88 -6.38 6.78
CA THR A 170 7.46 -6.20 7.17
C THR A 170 7.27 -5.07 8.16
N ALA A 171 8.18 -4.88 9.12
CA ALA A 171 8.13 -3.77 10.07
C ALA A 171 8.36 -2.41 9.38
N GLU A 172 9.34 -2.32 8.48
CA GLU A 172 9.59 -1.16 7.62
C GLU A 172 8.37 -0.84 6.74
N ARG A 173 7.73 -1.84 6.14
CA ARG A 173 6.51 -1.63 5.37
C ARG A 173 5.36 -1.13 6.24
N ILE A 174 5.11 -1.73 7.40
CA ILE A 174 4.04 -1.32 8.31
C ILE A 174 4.27 0.11 8.80
N SER A 175 5.51 0.50 9.12
CA SER A 175 5.81 1.88 9.51
C SER A 175 5.62 2.87 8.37
N ILE A 176 6.05 2.55 7.14
CA ILE A 176 5.84 3.39 5.95
C ILE A 176 4.34 3.51 5.61
N GLU A 177 3.59 2.42 5.67
CA GLU A 177 2.14 2.39 5.40
C GLU A 177 1.36 3.22 6.45
N ALA A 178 1.78 3.18 7.73
CA ALA A 178 1.23 4.03 8.79
C ALA A 178 1.61 5.52 8.63
N ASP A 179 2.89 5.81 8.33
CA ASP A 179 3.40 7.17 8.07
C ASP A 179 2.67 7.83 6.89
N LEU A 180 2.36 7.06 5.84
CA LEU A 180 1.60 7.53 4.68
C LEU A 180 0.13 7.76 5.04
N ALA A 181 -0.51 6.86 5.78
CA ALA A 181 -1.88 7.04 6.24
C ALA A 181 -2.06 8.31 7.08
N ALA A 182 -1.20 8.52 8.08
CA ALA A 182 -1.22 9.72 8.93
C ALA A 182 -0.99 11.03 8.14
N ARG A 183 -0.15 10.99 7.09
CA ARG A 183 0.07 12.15 6.19
C ARG A 183 -1.12 12.42 5.28
N ILE A 184 -1.85 11.38 4.84
CA ILE A 184 -3.08 11.53 4.06
C ILE A 184 -4.18 12.13 4.93
N GLU A 185 -4.42 11.57 6.12
CA GLU A 185 -5.39 12.06 7.10
C GLU A 185 -5.14 13.54 7.46
N ALA A 186 -3.90 13.90 7.82
CA ALA A 186 -3.53 15.29 8.11
C ALA A 186 -3.70 16.24 6.90
N ALA A 187 -3.50 15.75 5.67
CA ALA A 187 -3.72 16.54 4.46
C ALA A 187 -5.21 16.70 4.13
N GLU A 188 -6.04 15.69 4.42
CA GLU A 188 -7.50 15.76 4.28
C GLU A 188 -8.13 16.68 5.32
N GLU A 189 -7.68 16.61 6.59
CA GLU A 189 -8.07 17.59 7.61
C GLU A 189 -7.67 19.01 7.20
N ALA A 190 -6.45 19.23 6.72
CA ALA A 190 -6.00 20.55 6.29
C ALA A 190 -6.85 21.11 5.13
N ARG A 191 -7.24 20.26 4.17
CA ARG A 191 -8.18 20.62 3.08
C ARG A 191 -9.57 20.94 3.62
N ALA A 192 -10.11 20.13 4.53
CA ALA A 192 -11.43 20.34 5.12
C ALA A 192 -11.50 21.65 5.93
N ARG A 193 -10.47 21.96 6.71
CA ARG A 193 -10.32 23.24 7.44
C ARG A 193 -10.26 24.41 6.46
N ALA A 194 -9.40 24.35 5.45
CA ALA A 194 -9.26 25.41 4.44
C ALA A 194 -10.55 25.63 3.62
N TRP A 195 -11.31 24.57 3.34
CA TRP A 195 -12.63 24.67 2.73
C TRP A 195 -13.63 25.38 3.65
N ALA A 196 -13.75 24.92 4.90
CA ALA A 196 -14.66 25.50 5.89
C ALA A 196 -14.36 26.98 6.16
N GLU A 197 -13.09 27.37 6.26
CA GLU A 197 -12.68 28.78 6.33
C GLU A 197 -13.08 29.57 5.07
N SER A 198 -12.91 29.00 3.88
CA SER A 198 -13.26 29.66 2.62
C SER A 198 -14.78 29.84 2.48
N GLU A 199 -15.56 28.86 2.91
CA GLU A 199 -17.02 28.90 2.93
C GLU A 199 -17.54 29.91 3.97
N ALA A 200 -16.92 29.99 5.15
CA ALA A 200 -17.24 30.99 6.17
C ALA A 200 -16.94 32.42 5.67
N ARG A 201 -15.75 32.65 5.08
CA ARG A 201 -15.38 33.95 4.49
C ARG A 201 -16.33 34.35 3.36
N ARG A 202 -16.78 33.40 2.54
CA ARG A 202 -17.81 33.64 1.51
C ARG A 202 -19.13 34.10 2.10
N LYS A 203 -19.64 33.41 3.12
CA LYS A 203 -20.90 33.79 3.81
C LYS A 203 -20.80 35.19 4.41
N GLN A 204 -19.68 35.52 5.06
CA GLN A 204 -19.42 36.87 5.57
C GLN A 204 -19.45 37.94 4.46
N VAL A 205 -18.80 37.69 3.32
CA VAL A 205 -18.83 38.62 2.18
C VAL A 205 -20.24 38.73 1.55
N GLU A 206 -20.99 37.63 1.50
CA GLU A 206 -22.37 37.60 1.00
C GLU A 206 -23.34 38.34 1.96
N GLU A 207 -23.11 38.25 3.28
CA GLU A 207 -23.81 39.02 4.33
C GLU A 207 -23.46 40.52 4.28
N ASP A 208 -22.18 40.87 4.29
CA ASP A 208 -21.69 42.27 4.21
C ASP A 208 -22.19 42.96 2.93
N PHE A 209 -22.15 42.27 1.79
CA PHE A 209 -22.67 42.78 0.52
C PHE A 209 -24.18 43.02 0.58
N THR A 210 -24.93 42.11 1.21
CA THR A 210 -26.38 42.26 1.39
C THR A 210 -26.69 43.49 2.26
N ILE A 211 -26.00 43.64 3.39
CA ILE A 211 -26.14 44.79 4.29
C ILE A 211 -25.80 46.11 3.56
N ALA A 212 -24.69 46.16 2.83
CA ALA A 212 -24.28 47.35 2.07
C ALA A 212 -25.28 47.71 0.95
N MET A 213 -25.86 46.71 0.28
CA MET A 213 -26.88 46.91 -0.75
C MET A 213 -28.23 47.34 -0.16
N GLU A 214 -28.62 46.84 1.00
CA GLU A 214 -29.81 47.29 1.72
C GLU A 214 -29.66 48.73 2.23
N GLN A 215 -28.51 49.08 2.82
CA GLN A 215 -28.17 50.46 3.20
C GLN A 215 -28.26 51.40 1.99
N ARG A 216 -27.55 51.09 0.89
CA ARG A 216 -27.57 51.89 -0.34
C ARG A 216 -28.97 52.00 -0.96
N ARG A 217 -29.80 50.95 -0.82
CA ARG A 217 -31.21 50.97 -1.25
C ARG A 217 -32.06 51.89 -0.36
N ALA A 218 -31.87 51.85 0.96
CA ALA A 218 -32.55 52.74 1.90
C ALA A 218 -32.14 54.21 1.72
N GLU A 219 -30.86 54.48 1.50
CA GLU A 219 -30.35 55.81 1.11
C GLU A 219 -30.98 56.29 -0.19
N SER A 220 -30.99 55.45 -1.24
CA SER A 220 -31.60 55.79 -2.53
C SER A 220 -33.11 56.08 -2.41
N LEU A 221 -33.85 55.26 -1.66
CA LEU A 221 -35.29 55.46 -1.41
C LEU A 221 -35.58 56.70 -0.57
N SER A 222 -34.78 56.98 0.46
CA SER A 222 -34.92 58.20 1.27
C SER A 222 -34.56 59.46 0.49
N ALA A 223 -33.55 59.41 -0.40
CA ALA A 223 -33.22 60.50 -1.32
C ALA A 223 -34.33 60.72 -2.37
N LEU A 224 -34.98 59.65 -2.85
CA LEU A 224 -36.17 59.76 -3.72
C LEU A 224 -37.35 60.40 -2.98
N ALA A 225 -37.65 59.94 -1.76
CA ALA A 225 -38.71 60.49 -0.92
C ALA A 225 -38.45 61.96 -0.55
N ALA A 226 -37.19 62.33 -0.26
CA ALA A 226 -36.80 63.72 -0.01
C ALA A 226 -37.00 64.61 -1.25
N LYS A 227 -36.65 64.12 -2.45
CA LYS A 227 -36.93 64.82 -3.72
C LYS A 227 -38.44 64.97 -3.98
N GLN A 228 -39.23 63.93 -3.73
CA GLN A 228 -40.69 63.98 -3.84
C GLN A 228 -41.29 64.99 -2.84
N ALA A 229 -40.85 64.98 -1.58
CA ALA A 229 -41.30 65.95 -0.58
C ALA A 229 -40.87 67.39 -0.87
N ALA A 230 -39.71 67.60 -1.51
CA ALA A 230 -39.29 68.91 -2.00
C ALA A 230 -40.20 69.39 -3.16
N ALA A 231 -40.41 68.54 -4.17
CA ALA A 231 -41.26 68.84 -5.32
C ALA A 231 -42.72 69.09 -4.92
N LEU A 232 -43.26 68.38 -3.92
CA LEU A 232 -44.59 68.63 -3.37
C LEU A 232 -44.67 70.01 -2.70
N ARG A 233 -43.70 70.38 -1.85
CA ARG A 233 -43.63 71.71 -1.22
C ARG A 233 -43.46 72.85 -2.23
N GLU A 234 -42.76 72.60 -3.33
CA GLU A 234 -42.63 73.56 -4.44
C GLU A 234 -43.95 73.68 -5.21
N ALA A 235 -44.65 72.58 -5.48
CA ALA A 235 -45.99 72.60 -6.08
C ALA A 235 -47.04 73.27 -5.17
N GLU A 236 -46.95 73.08 -3.85
CA GLU A 236 -47.78 73.76 -2.85
C GLU A 236 -47.51 75.28 -2.86
N LYS A 237 -46.24 75.71 -2.74
CA LYS A 237 -45.88 77.14 -2.86
C LYS A 237 -46.30 77.76 -4.19
N LEU A 238 -46.18 77.03 -5.29
CA LEU A 238 -46.62 77.49 -6.61
C LEU A 238 -48.15 77.68 -6.61
N ARG A 239 -48.92 76.72 -6.07
CA ARG A 239 -50.38 76.84 -5.90
C ARG A 239 -50.75 78.02 -5.00
N GLU A 240 -50.15 78.15 -3.82
CA GLU A 240 -50.38 79.28 -2.91
C GLU A 240 -50.09 80.62 -3.60
N SER A 241 -48.98 80.72 -4.35
CA SER A 241 -48.62 81.93 -5.09
C SER A 241 -49.56 82.22 -6.27
N ALA A 242 -50.11 81.18 -6.90
CA ALA A 242 -51.08 81.31 -7.97
C ALA A 242 -52.46 81.70 -7.43
N GLU A 243 -52.89 81.13 -6.30
CA GLU A 243 -54.08 81.52 -5.57
C GLU A 243 -53.98 82.96 -5.05
N ALA A 244 -52.85 83.37 -4.48
CA ALA A 244 -52.63 84.74 -4.03
C ALA A 244 -52.77 85.73 -5.20
N LYS A 245 -52.15 85.42 -6.35
CA LYS A 245 -52.30 86.22 -7.59
C LYS A 245 -53.73 86.19 -8.14
N ALA A 246 -54.41 85.05 -8.09
CA ALA A 246 -55.80 84.93 -8.54
C ALA A 246 -56.76 85.75 -7.64
N ARG A 247 -56.56 85.73 -6.32
CA ARG A 247 -57.27 86.57 -5.35
C ARG A 247 -56.97 88.05 -5.56
N GLU A 248 -55.72 88.42 -5.86
CA GLU A 248 -55.34 89.80 -6.20
C GLU A 248 -56.00 90.27 -7.51
N VAL A 249 -55.97 89.45 -8.58
CA VAL A 249 -56.64 89.76 -9.85
C VAL A 249 -58.15 89.85 -9.68
N ALA A 250 -58.76 88.96 -8.89
CA ALA A 250 -60.18 89.02 -8.57
C ALA A 250 -60.54 90.29 -7.78
N ALA A 251 -59.76 90.64 -6.75
CA ALA A 251 -59.98 91.86 -5.97
C ALA A 251 -59.85 93.13 -6.83
N ARG A 252 -58.84 93.22 -7.70
CA ARG A 252 -58.69 94.32 -8.67
C ARG A 252 -59.84 94.36 -9.68
N ALA A 253 -60.36 93.21 -10.11
CA ALA A 253 -61.50 93.14 -11.01
C ALA A 253 -62.82 93.54 -10.32
N GLU A 254 -63.02 93.17 -9.05
CA GLU A 254 -64.12 93.65 -8.22
C GLU A 254 -64.04 95.15 -7.97
N GLU A 255 -62.85 95.68 -7.69
CA GLU A 255 -62.62 97.13 -7.50
C GLU A 255 -62.98 97.90 -8.76
N GLN A 256 -62.45 97.50 -9.93
CA GLN A 256 -62.84 98.10 -11.21
C GLN A 256 -64.34 97.89 -11.56
N ALA A 257 -64.97 96.82 -11.09
CA ALA A 257 -66.41 96.62 -11.27
C ALA A 257 -67.20 97.59 -10.39
N ARG A 258 -66.78 97.83 -9.14
CA ARG A 258 -67.38 98.83 -8.24
C ARG A 258 -67.15 100.26 -8.76
N GLU A 259 -65.97 100.57 -9.30
CA GLU A 259 -65.70 101.85 -9.98
C GLU A 259 -66.66 102.07 -11.15
N ARG A 260 -66.76 101.10 -12.09
CA ARG A 260 -67.66 101.17 -13.25
C ARG A 260 -69.14 101.23 -12.84
N LEU A 261 -69.55 100.54 -11.77
CA LEU A 261 -70.90 100.63 -11.22
C LEU A 261 -71.15 102.03 -10.64
N ALA A 262 -70.23 102.57 -9.83
CA ALA A 262 -70.36 103.92 -9.28
C ALA A 262 -70.28 105.02 -10.36
N GLU A 263 -69.57 104.79 -11.47
CA GLU A 263 -69.63 105.64 -12.67
C GLU A 263 -70.99 105.54 -13.38
N ALA A 264 -71.53 104.33 -13.55
CA ALA A 264 -72.84 104.11 -14.14
C ALA A 264 -73.98 104.71 -13.27
N GLU A 265 -73.90 104.56 -11.94
CA GLU A 265 -74.82 105.17 -10.96
C GLU A 265 -74.76 106.69 -11.05
N ARG A 266 -73.57 107.30 -11.01
CA ARG A 266 -73.40 108.75 -11.24
C ARG A 266 -73.96 109.18 -12.60
N ARG A 267 -73.79 108.38 -13.66
CA ARG A 267 -74.34 108.67 -14.99
C ARG A 267 -75.86 108.56 -15.03
N VAL A 268 -76.45 107.63 -14.27
CA VAL A 268 -77.90 107.50 -14.08
C VAL A 268 -78.44 108.67 -13.25
N GLU A 269 -77.75 109.11 -12.19
CA GLU A 269 -78.09 110.32 -11.44
C GLU A 269 -78.00 111.58 -12.29
N GLU A 270 -76.96 111.73 -13.12
CA GLU A 270 -76.87 112.82 -14.11
C GLU A 270 -78.04 112.79 -15.09
N LEU A 271 -78.38 111.62 -15.64
CA LEU A 271 -79.50 111.45 -16.57
C LEU A 271 -80.86 111.70 -15.88
N LEU A 272 -81.04 111.29 -14.63
CA LEU A 272 -82.22 111.59 -13.82
C LEU A 272 -82.29 113.09 -13.47
N GLY A 273 -81.16 113.73 -13.19
CA GLY A 273 -81.07 115.17 -12.95
C GLY A 273 -81.28 116.01 -14.23
N VAL A 274 -80.90 115.50 -15.40
CA VAL A 274 -81.25 116.09 -16.70
C VAL A 274 -82.73 115.85 -17.02
N ARG A 275 -83.27 114.64 -16.78
CA ARG A 275 -84.69 114.33 -16.92
C ARG A 275 -85.55 115.21 -16.01
N ASN A 276 -85.15 115.41 -14.76
CA ASN A 276 -85.89 116.23 -13.81
C ASN A 276 -85.83 117.72 -14.21
N ARG A 277 -84.67 118.24 -14.65
CA ARG A 277 -84.59 119.59 -15.23
C ARG A 277 -85.41 119.75 -16.52
N MET A 278 -85.46 118.72 -17.38
CA MET A 278 -86.35 118.70 -18.55
C MET A 278 -87.83 118.66 -18.14
N ALA A 279 -88.19 117.91 -17.10
CA ALA A 279 -89.54 117.86 -16.56
C ALA A 279 -89.93 119.20 -15.91
N GLU A 280 -89.03 119.82 -15.15
CA GLU A 280 -89.16 121.17 -14.58
C GLU A 280 -89.33 122.21 -15.69
N GLN A 281 -88.49 122.19 -16.73
CA GLN A 281 -88.61 123.05 -17.91
C GLN A 281 -89.89 122.79 -18.71
N LEU A 282 -90.39 121.55 -18.76
CA LEU A 282 -91.70 121.24 -19.35
C LEU A 282 -92.86 121.71 -18.46
N THR A 283 -92.75 121.66 -17.13
CA THR A 283 -93.75 122.28 -16.23
C THR A 283 -93.66 123.81 -16.23
N LEU A 284 -92.49 124.40 -16.47
CA LEU A 284 -92.29 125.84 -16.51
C LEU A 284 -92.71 126.44 -17.86
N THR A 285 -92.42 125.75 -18.98
CA THR A 285 -93.01 126.10 -20.27
C THR A 285 -94.51 125.82 -20.29
N ARG A 286 -94.99 124.75 -19.63
CA ARG A 286 -96.44 124.55 -19.40
C ARG A 286 -97.04 125.66 -18.53
N ALA A 287 -96.37 126.13 -17.48
CA ALA A 287 -96.86 127.25 -16.67
C ALA A 287 -96.88 128.56 -17.45
N MET A 288 -95.84 128.85 -18.26
CA MET A 288 -95.85 129.98 -19.19
C MET A 288 -96.91 129.86 -20.28
N LEU A 289 -97.24 128.64 -20.73
CA LEU A 289 -98.33 128.38 -21.66
C LEU A 289 -99.69 128.52 -20.98
N ASP A 290 -99.90 128.00 -19.77
CA ASP A 290 -101.15 128.17 -19.03
C ASP A 290 -101.38 129.66 -18.64
N ASP A 291 -100.31 130.43 -18.38
CA ASP A 291 -100.33 131.89 -18.15
C ASP A 291 -100.58 132.73 -19.42
N THR A 292 -100.23 132.22 -20.62
CA THR A 292 -100.42 132.93 -21.90
C THR A 292 -101.61 132.43 -22.74
N LEU A 293 -102.10 131.20 -22.50
CA LEU A 293 -103.34 130.66 -23.09
C LEU A 293 -104.59 131.02 -22.27
N GLY A 294 -104.45 131.79 -21.18
CA GLY A 294 -105.56 132.55 -20.60
C GLY A 294 -106.23 133.52 -21.60
N SER A 295 -105.58 133.79 -22.74
CA SER A 295 -106.12 134.61 -23.83
C SER A 295 -105.94 133.99 -25.22
N LEU A 296 -106.71 132.95 -25.56
CA LEU A 296 -107.38 132.73 -26.87
C LEU A 296 -108.18 131.40 -26.86
N THR A 297 -109.16 131.25 -27.76
CA THR A 297 -110.13 130.15 -27.74
C THR A 297 -110.22 129.36 -29.06
N VAL A 298 -110.72 128.12 -28.96
CA VAL A 298 -111.18 127.20 -30.04
C VAL A 298 -110.08 126.35 -30.77
N PRO A 299 -110.28 125.02 -30.97
CA PRO A 299 -109.34 124.08 -31.62
C PRO A 299 -109.67 123.81 -33.12
N PRO A 300 -108.89 123.00 -33.87
CA PRO A 300 -109.19 121.55 -34.01
C PRO A 300 -107.97 120.61 -34.31
N GLU A 301 -108.23 119.28 -34.32
CA GLU A 301 -107.79 118.19 -35.28
C GLU A 301 -106.36 118.16 -35.93
N GLN A 302 -105.73 117.04 -36.37
CA GLN A 302 -105.85 115.57 -36.31
C GLN A 302 -104.56 114.92 -36.94
N LEU A 303 -104.50 113.57 -37.05
CA LEU A 303 -103.72 112.73 -38.02
C LEU A 303 -102.37 112.04 -37.64
N ILE A 304 -102.52 110.72 -37.44
CA ILE A 304 -101.67 109.53 -37.79
C ILE A 304 -100.94 109.68 -39.16
N PRO A 305 -99.73 109.11 -39.47
CA PRO A 305 -99.19 107.74 -39.20
C PRO A 305 -97.74 107.72 -38.59
N ALA A 306 -97.03 106.60 -38.29
CA ALA A 306 -96.65 105.35 -38.99
C ALA A 306 -95.75 105.57 -40.25
N ALA A 307 -94.77 104.74 -40.64
CA ALA A 307 -94.32 103.42 -40.14
C ALA A 307 -92.81 103.14 -40.49
N ARG A 308 -92.46 101.84 -40.57
CA ARG A 308 -91.27 101.12 -41.13
C ARG A 308 -90.58 101.82 -42.33
N THR A 309 -89.27 101.60 -42.63
CA THR A 309 -88.61 100.36 -43.13
C THR A 309 -87.26 100.05 -42.45
N ALA A 310 -86.60 98.88 -42.51
CA ALA A 310 -86.56 97.73 -43.44
C ALA A 310 -85.57 97.87 -44.65
N ASP A 311 -85.12 96.71 -45.16
CA ASP A 311 -84.03 96.39 -46.14
C ASP A 311 -82.59 96.37 -45.56
N GLU A 312 -81.66 95.42 -45.78
CA GLU A 312 -81.51 94.18 -46.61
C GLU A 312 -80.47 94.20 -47.77
N ALA A 313 -79.18 93.96 -47.44
CA ALA A 313 -78.11 93.28 -48.24
C ALA A 313 -77.78 93.82 -49.68
N PRO A 314 -77.03 93.13 -50.61
CA PRO A 314 -76.09 91.98 -50.54
C PRO A 314 -74.75 92.09 -51.40
N ALA A 315 -73.93 91.02 -51.42
CA ALA A 315 -73.06 90.50 -52.53
C ALA A 315 -71.54 90.90 -52.72
N LEU A 316 -70.86 90.28 -53.73
CA LEU A 316 -69.41 89.90 -53.92
C LEU A 316 -68.94 90.07 -55.43
N PRO A 317 -67.70 89.80 -55.98
CA PRO A 317 -66.65 88.76 -55.68
C PRO A 317 -65.13 89.09 -56.01
N SER A 318 -64.31 88.07 -56.39
CA SER A 318 -62.82 88.00 -56.66
C SER A 318 -62.38 88.31 -58.14
N PRO A 319 -61.08 88.23 -58.62
CA PRO A 319 -60.12 87.06 -58.62
C PRO A 319 -58.55 87.32 -58.66
N ASP A 320 -57.75 86.30 -59.03
CA ASP A 320 -56.25 86.02 -59.05
C ASP A 320 -55.38 86.72 -60.17
N PRO A 321 -54.03 86.47 -60.47
CA PRO A 321 -53.13 85.29 -60.20
C PRO A 321 -51.54 85.41 -60.08
N GLU A 322 -50.89 84.26 -59.69
CA GLU A 322 -49.56 83.58 -59.99
C GLU A 322 -48.30 84.24 -60.65
N PRO A 323 -47.10 83.57 -60.84
CA PRO A 323 -46.46 82.35 -60.23
C PRO A 323 -44.90 82.40 -59.99
N ILE A 324 -44.27 81.30 -59.47
CA ILE A 324 -43.01 80.60 -59.95
C ILE A 324 -42.57 79.46 -58.96
N ALA A 325 -41.92 78.38 -59.44
CA ALA A 325 -41.63 77.14 -58.67
C ALA A 325 -40.22 76.47 -58.92
N PRO A 326 -39.97 75.12 -58.87
CA PRO A 326 -38.84 74.51 -58.11
C PRO A 326 -37.79 73.76 -58.99
N PRO A 327 -37.00 72.78 -58.48
CA PRO A 327 -37.44 71.36 -58.52
C PRO A 327 -36.89 70.39 -57.41
N GLU A 328 -37.35 69.12 -57.46
CA GLU A 328 -36.90 67.93 -56.69
C GLU A 328 -35.98 67.02 -57.59
N PRO A 329 -35.90 65.65 -57.61
CA PRO A 329 -36.55 64.53 -56.84
C PRO A 329 -35.68 63.27 -56.48
N ALA A 330 -36.35 62.24 -55.91
CA ALA A 330 -36.12 60.77 -56.08
C ALA A 330 -34.89 60.06 -55.44
N ASP A 331 -34.86 58.75 -55.11
CA ASP A 331 -35.88 57.71 -54.74
C ASP A 331 -35.12 56.42 -54.23
N GLU A 332 -35.84 55.33 -53.92
CA GLU A 332 -35.44 53.90 -53.79
C GLU A 332 -35.01 53.27 -52.42
N ALA A 333 -35.56 52.05 -52.22
CA ALA A 333 -34.98 50.82 -51.61
C ALA A 333 -34.93 50.55 -50.08
N GLU A 334 -35.80 49.63 -49.63
CA GLU A 334 -35.43 48.46 -48.79
C GLU A 334 -34.80 47.35 -49.70
N PRO A 335 -34.20 46.23 -49.19
CA PRO A 335 -34.07 45.76 -47.80
C PRO A 335 -32.63 45.31 -47.38
N ALA A 336 -32.42 45.05 -46.08
CA ALA A 336 -31.50 44.00 -45.59
C ALA A 336 -31.72 43.69 -44.09
N ALA A 337 -31.45 42.46 -43.65
CA ALA A 337 -31.57 42.03 -42.25
C ALA A 337 -30.21 41.91 -41.56
N ALA A 338 -30.16 42.19 -40.24
CA ALA A 338 -29.02 41.91 -39.37
C ALA A 338 -29.48 41.56 -37.93
N ALA A 339 -30.09 40.38 -37.77
CA ALA A 339 -30.19 39.71 -36.47
C ALA A 339 -28.85 38.98 -36.16
N PRO A 340 -28.60 38.51 -34.91
CA PRO A 340 -27.25 38.16 -34.47
C PRO A 340 -26.80 36.74 -34.89
N PRO A 341 -25.49 36.45 -34.80
CA PRO A 341 -25.00 35.12 -34.51
C PRO A 341 -24.70 34.97 -33.00
N GLY A 342 -25.25 33.92 -32.40
CA GLY A 342 -24.77 33.34 -31.15
C GLY A 342 -24.80 31.83 -31.28
N HIS A 343 -23.75 31.15 -30.80
CA HIS A 343 -23.52 29.69 -30.95
C HIS A 343 -23.23 29.27 -32.42
N ASP A 344 -22.42 28.25 -32.73
CA ASP A 344 -21.60 27.29 -31.95
C ASP A 344 -20.11 27.37 -32.44
N GLY A 345 -19.09 26.68 -31.92
CA GLY A 345 -18.98 25.64 -30.89
C GLY A 345 -18.13 24.45 -31.39
N ALA A 346 -17.23 23.94 -30.54
CA ALA A 346 -16.30 22.80 -30.74
C ALA A 346 -15.08 22.97 -31.70
N GLY A 347 -13.99 22.25 -31.41
CA GLY A 347 -12.71 22.23 -32.17
C GLY A 347 -11.64 23.20 -31.62
N ASP A 348 -11.02 22.98 -30.45
CA ASP A 348 -9.98 21.97 -30.11
C ASP A 348 -8.53 22.46 -30.43
N LEU A 349 -7.52 21.84 -29.79
CA LEU A 349 -6.07 22.05 -29.90
C LEU A 349 -5.44 23.24 -29.15
N THR A 350 -5.32 23.05 -27.83
CA THR A 350 -4.11 23.19 -26.98
C THR A 350 -2.88 24.01 -27.41
N ALA A 351 -2.22 24.59 -26.39
CA ALA A 351 -0.91 25.27 -26.35
C ALA A 351 -0.96 26.78 -26.73
N GLU A 352 -0.07 27.66 -26.23
CA GLU A 352 1.18 27.48 -25.47
C GLU A 352 1.23 28.35 -24.20
N ASP A 353 1.93 27.92 -23.14
CA ASP A 353 3.13 28.60 -22.60
C ASP A 353 3.63 27.92 -21.30
N SER A 354 4.83 27.34 -21.36
CA SER A 354 5.69 27.02 -20.22
C SER A 354 7.10 26.66 -20.72
N PRO A 355 8.18 27.06 -20.02
CA PRO A 355 9.52 27.13 -20.61
C PRO A 355 10.20 25.77 -20.81
N ALA A 356 10.99 25.67 -21.87
CA ALA A 356 11.70 24.46 -22.26
C ALA A 356 12.84 24.06 -21.29
N ALA A 357 12.86 22.78 -20.91
CA ALA A 357 14.00 22.15 -20.23
C ALA A 357 14.73 21.22 -21.22
N THR A 358 15.94 21.62 -21.65
CA THR A 358 16.68 20.92 -22.71
C THR A 358 17.35 19.64 -22.21
N ALA A 359 16.80 18.47 -22.58
CA ALA A 359 17.40 17.17 -22.29
C ALA A 359 18.27 16.68 -23.46
N ALA A 360 19.59 16.63 -23.28
CA ALA A 360 20.52 15.93 -24.18
C ALA A 360 20.83 14.54 -23.63
N GLY A 361 20.45 13.49 -24.35
CA GLY A 361 20.53 12.10 -23.87
C GLY A 361 21.92 11.47 -23.97
N ALA A 362 22.27 10.64 -22.97
CA ALA A 362 23.45 9.77 -22.99
C ALA A 362 23.12 8.40 -22.37
N PRO A 363 23.29 7.26 -23.10
CA PRO A 363 23.00 5.93 -22.55
C PRO A 363 24.14 5.42 -21.66
N ALA A 364 23.83 5.10 -20.40
CA ALA A 364 24.81 4.56 -19.45
C ALA A 364 25.22 3.12 -19.79
N ARG A 365 26.51 2.79 -19.58
CA ARG A 365 27.07 1.44 -19.81
C ARG A 365 27.07 0.61 -18.51
N HIS A 366 26.70 -0.66 -18.60
CA HIS A 366 26.88 -1.62 -17.49
C HIS A 366 28.37 -1.85 -17.16
N PRO A 367 28.76 -1.86 -15.86
CA PRO A 367 30.08 -2.33 -15.43
C PRO A 367 30.11 -3.87 -15.32
N SER A 368 30.87 -4.54 -16.19
CA SER A 368 31.03 -6.00 -16.15
C SER A 368 32.04 -6.45 -15.08
N ARG A 369 31.58 -7.28 -14.14
CA ARG A 369 32.33 -7.67 -12.93
C ARG A 369 33.38 -8.76 -13.23
N ARG A 370 34.58 -8.38 -13.70
CA ARG A 370 35.68 -9.33 -13.92
C ARG A 370 36.32 -9.80 -12.59
N GLN A 371 36.22 -11.10 -12.32
CA GLN A 371 37.11 -11.81 -11.37
C GLN A 371 38.31 -12.45 -12.09
N ARG A 372 39.32 -12.85 -11.30
CA ARG A 372 40.55 -13.59 -11.67
C ARG A 372 41.54 -12.77 -12.51
N ARG A 373 42.87 -12.88 -12.31
CA ARG A 373 43.65 -13.78 -11.43
C ARG A 373 44.94 -13.04 -11.00
N ARG A 374 45.34 -13.09 -9.71
CA ARG A 374 46.70 -12.68 -9.29
C ARG A 374 47.65 -13.86 -9.42
N SER A 375 48.59 -13.80 -10.36
CA SER A 375 49.69 -14.75 -10.48
C SER A 375 50.84 -14.35 -9.54
N ARG A 376 50.95 -15.02 -8.39
CA ARG A 376 52.08 -14.86 -7.45
C ARG A 376 53.09 -16.00 -7.67
N ALA A 377 53.90 -15.87 -8.72
CA ALA A 377 55.09 -16.71 -8.88
C ALA A 377 56.17 -16.23 -7.88
N GLY A 378 56.62 -17.12 -6.99
CA GLY A 378 57.70 -16.82 -6.05
C GLY A 378 59.08 -17.04 -6.68
N SER A 379 60.05 -16.21 -6.33
CA SER A 379 61.46 -16.42 -6.66
C SER A 379 62.26 -16.74 -5.40
N THR A 380 62.66 -18.00 -5.29
CA THR A 380 63.64 -18.58 -4.35
C THR A 380 64.25 -19.77 -5.12
N HIS A 381 65.54 -19.89 -5.43
CA HIS A 381 66.74 -19.53 -4.66
C HIS A 381 66.81 -20.25 -3.31
N ARG A 382 66.93 -21.58 -3.35
CA ARG A 382 68.19 -22.23 -2.96
C ARG A 382 68.39 -23.58 -3.65
#